data_AF-A0A924MU49-F1
#
_entry.id   AF-A0A924MU49-F1
#
_cell.length_a   1.000
_cell.length_b   1.000
_cell.length_c   1.000
_cell.angle_alpha   90.00
_cell.angle_beta   90.00
_cell.angle_gamma   90.00
#
_symmetry.space_group_name_H-M   'P 1'
#
loop_
_entity.id
_entity.type
_entity.pdbx_description
1 polymer ?
#
loop_
_entity_poly.entity_id
_entity_poly.type
_entity_poly.pdbx_seq_one_letter_code
_entity_poly.pdbx_strand_id
1 'polypeptide(L)'
;GLMAVNLFGRDTSFTASAARIASAFGLDQVWSLRPTREGNTVVIAGRGVVVPDRDTLSARADNIESRFGLPARKWLRMVRPLSL
;
A
#
# COMPACT_ATOMS: atom_id res chain seq x y z
N GLY A 1 -6.58 -7.49 -10.46
CA GLY A 1 -5.09 -7.39 -10.47
C GLY A 1 -4.63 -6.34 -9.47
N LEU A 2 -3.37 -6.39 -9.03
CA LEU A 2 -2.76 -5.42 -8.10
C LEU A 2 -1.66 -4.61 -8.77
N MET A 3 -1.54 -3.34 -8.39
CA MET A 3 -0.44 -2.43 -8.71
C MET A 3 0.21 -1.99 -7.40
N ALA A 4 1.54 -1.92 -7.36
CA ALA A 4 2.29 -1.27 -6.29
C ALA A 4 3.28 -0.27 -6.91
N VAL A 5 3.27 0.98 -6.46
CA VAL A 5 4.11 2.06 -6.99
C VAL A 5 4.69 2.90 -5.87
N ASN A 6 5.96 3.27 -5.96
CA ASN A 6 6.57 4.23 -5.05
C ASN A 6 6.38 5.64 -5.60
N LEU A 7 5.73 6.51 -4.83
CA LEU A 7 5.58 7.93 -5.12
C LEU A 7 6.61 8.73 -4.33
N PHE A 8 7.27 9.65 -5.01
CA PHE A 8 8.30 10.52 -4.45
C PHE A 8 7.78 11.95 -4.23
N GLY A 9 8.24 12.61 -3.17
CA GLY A 9 8.08 14.05 -2.94
C GLY A 9 7.01 14.43 -1.91
N ARG A 10 7.27 15.50 -1.14
CA ARG A 10 6.41 15.98 -0.05
C ARG A 10 5.24 16.86 -0.48
N ASP A 11 5.37 17.66 -1.55
CA ASP A 11 4.55 18.89 -1.59
C ASP A 11 3.73 19.16 -2.87
N THR A 12 3.87 18.42 -3.98
CA THR A 12 3.05 18.73 -5.18
C THR A 12 2.71 17.54 -6.08
N SER A 13 3.59 16.55 -6.26
CA SER A 13 3.33 15.40 -7.12
C SER A 13 2.51 14.30 -6.46
N PHE A 14 2.64 14.12 -5.13
CA PHE A 14 2.00 13.00 -4.41
C PHE A 14 0.48 13.07 -4.55
N THR A 15 -0.15 14.15 -4.08
CA THR A 15 -1.61 14.30 -4.09
C THR A 15 -2.17 14.15 -5.50
N ALA A 16 -1.56 14.79 -6.50
CA ALA A 16 -1.97 14.67 -7.89
C ALA A 16 -1.85 13.24 -8.44
N SER A 17 -0.77 12.53 -8.11
CA SER A 17 -0.56 11.14 -8.55
C SER A 17 -1.49 10.18 -7.84
N ALA A 18 -1.66 10.33 -6.53
CA ALA A 18 -2.56 9.53 -5.71
C ALA A 18 -4.03 9.73 -6.13
N ALA A 19 -4.43 10.95 -6.47
CA ALA A 19 -5.76 11.24 -7.00
C ALA A 19 -6.01 10.57 -8.37
N ARG A 20 -5.02 10.58 -9.27
CA ARG A 20 -5.12 9.86 -10.55
C ARG A 20 -5.24 8.35 -10.36
N ILE A 21 -4.50 7.78 -9.41
CA ILE A 21 -4.60 6.36 -9.06
C ILE A 21 -5.99 6.05 -8.49
N ALA A 22 -6.48 6.83 -7.54
CA ALA A 22 -7.82 6.66 -6.97
C ALA A 22 -8.92 6.79 -8.03
N SER A 23 -8.80 7.73 -8.96
CA SER A 23 -9.72 7.89 -10.10
C SER A 23 -9.77 6.64 -10.99
N ALA A 24 -8.62 5.98 -11.22
CA ALA A 24 -8.55 4.79 -12.06
C ALA A 24 -8.99 3.49 -11.37
N PHE A 25 -8.78 3.37 -10.06
CA PHE A 25 -8.98 2.13 -9.31
C PHE A 25 -10.19 2.14 -8.36
N GLY A 26 -10.71 3.31 -8.01
CA GLY A 26 -11.68 3.49 -6.91
C GLY A 26 -10.97 3.73 -5.58
N LEU A 27 -11.40 4.74 -4.82
CA LEU A 27 -10.74 5.11 -3.56
C LEU A 27 -10.77 4.00 -2.50
N ASP A 28 -11.84 3.21 -2.50
CA ASP A 28 -12.04 2.01 -1.66
C ASP A 28 -11.08 0.86 -1.99
N GLN A 29 -10.42 0.94 -3.15
CA GLN A 29 -9.49 -0.05 -3.66
C GLN A 29 -8.04 0.46 -3.71
N VAL A 30 -7.72 1.52 -2.97
CA VAL A 30 -6.37 2.11 -2.89
C VAL A 30 -5.90 2.26 -1.44
N TRP A 31 -4.65 1.87 -1.20
CA TRP A 31 -3.99 1.94 0.09
C TRP A 31 -2.62 2.62 -0.06
N SER A 32 -2.13 3.23 1.01
CA SER A 32 -0.77 3.73 1.10
C SER A 32 -0.04 3.15 2.30
N LEU A 33 1.27 3.00 2.18
CA LEU A 33 2.14 2.74 3.32
C LEU A 33 2.53 4.07 3.95
N ARG A 34 2.70 4.05 5.28
CA ARG A 34 3.25 5.18 6.03
C ARG A 34 4.48 5.77 5.30
N PRO A 35 4.51 7.09 5.01
CA PRO A 35 5.64 7.70 4.33
C PRO A 35 6.97 7.57 5.10
N THR A 36 8.09 7.58 4.36
CA THR A 36 9.44 7.68 4.94
C THR A 36 9.73 9.11 5.41
N ARG A 37 10.86 9.32 6.11
CA ARG A 37 11.29 10.67 6.55
C ARG A 37 11.57 11.60 5.37
N GLU A 38 11.92 11.02 4.22
CA GLU A 38 12.20 11.70 2.97
C GLU A 38 10.90 12.06 2.21
N GLY A 39 9.75 11.52 2.65
CA GLY A 39 8.44 11.75 2.04
C GLY A 39 8.05 10.73 0.97
N ASN A 40 8.83 9.66 0.79
CA ASN A 40 8.48 8.61 -0.16
C ASN A 40 7.36 7.73 0.41
N THR A 41 6.42 7.30 -0.42
CA THR A 41 5.33 6.42 0.00
C THR A 41 4.98 5.43 -1.09
N VAL A 42 4.75 4.19 -0.69
CA VAL A 42 4.25 3.16 -1.59
C VAL A 42 2.72 3.22 -1.60
N VAL A 43 2.13 3.33 -2.79
CA VAL A 43 0.69 3.20 -3.03
C VAL A 43 0.41 1.83 -3.64
N ILE A 44 -0.59 1.14 -3.12
CA ILE A 44 -1.10 -0.14 -3.60
C ILE A 44 -2.51 0.10 -4.12
N ALA A 45 -2.83 -0.39 -5.32
CA ALA A 45 -4.16 -0.27 -5.91
C ALA A 45 -4.62 -1.61 -6.49
N GLY A 46 -5.90 -1.95 -6.33
CA GLY A 46 -6.47 -3.21 -6.79
C GLY A 46 -7.66 -3.04 -7.71
N ARG A 47 -7.75 -3.82 -8.79
CA ARG A 47 -8.96 -3.89 -9.64
C ARG A 47 -9.65 -5.23 -9.44
N GLY A 48 -10.88 -5.21 -8.89
CA GLY A 48 -11.67 -6.41 -8.58
C GLY A 48 -11.00 -7.30 -7.53
N VAL A 49 -10.30 -6.69 -6.56
CA VAL A 49 -9.55 -7.43 -5.53
C VAL A 49 -10.36 -7.44 -4.24
N VAL A 50 -10.67 -8.64 -3.76
CA VAL A 50 -11.16 -8.83 -2.39
C VAL A 50 -9.94 -8.89 -1.46
N VAL A 51 -9.82 -7.92 -0.56
CA VAL A 51 -8.74 -7.91 0.43
C VAL A 51 -9.02 -9.02 1.45
N PRO A 52 -8.06 -9.94 1.68
CA PRO A 52 -8.23 -10.96 2.71
C PRO A 52 -8.40 -10.34 4.10
N ASP A 53 -9.02 -11.09 5.00
CA ASP A 53 -9.12 -10.69 6.41
C ASP A 53 -7.73 -10.55 7.08
N ARG A 54 -7.75 -9.95 8.27
CA ARG A 54 -6.53 -9.59 9.00
C ARG A 54 -5.70 -10.80 9.43
N ASP A 55 -6.35 -11.92 9.76
CA ASP A 55 -5.66 -13.12 10.23
C ASP A 55 -4.97 -13.83 9.05
N THR A 56 -5.65 -13.90 7.91
CA THR A 56 -5.08 -14.38 6.64
C THR A 56 -3.89 -13.53 6.21
N LEU A 57 -4.00 -12.21 6.28
CA LEU A 57 -2.88 -11.31 5.97
C LEU A 57 -1.70 -11.49 6.93
N SER A 58 -1.98 -11.71 8.23
CA SER A 58 -0.93 -11.93 9.24
C SER A 58 -0.18 -13.24 9.00
N ALA A 59 -0.90 -14.33 8.75
CA ALA A 59 -0.30 -15.63 8.43
C ALA A 59 0.55 -15.58 7.14
N ARG A 60 0.10 -14.84 6.11
CA ARG A 60 0.89 -14.62 4.89
C ARG A 60 2.16 -13.81 5.16
N ALA A 61 2.08 -12.80 6.02
CA ALA A 61 3.24 -12.02 6.42
C ALA A 61 4.27 -12.88 7.19
N ASP A 62 3.81 -13.77 8.09
CA ASP A 62 4.68 -14.72 8.79
C ASP A 62 5.39 -15.67 7.81
N ASN A 63 4.69 -16.16 6.78
CA ASN A 63 5.29 -17.00 5.75
C ASN A 63 6.39 -16.26 4.97
N ILE A 64 6.16 -14.99 4.62
CA ILE A 64 7.16 -14.16 3.93
C ILE A 64 8.38 -13.92 4.83
N GLU A 65 8.17 -13.63 6.11
CA GLU A 65 9.25 -13.47 7.10
C GLU A 65 10.09 -14.74 7.21
N SER A 66 9.45 -15.90 7.39
CA SER A 66 10.14 -17.19 7.54
C SER A 66 10.91 -17.60 6.29
N ARG A 67 10.38 -17.33 5.09
CA ARG A 67 10.96 -17.81 3.84
C ARG A 67 12.03 -16.89 3.27
N PHE A 68 11.91 -15.59 3.49
CA PHE A 68 12.75 -14.58 2.81
C PHE A 68 13.51 -13.67 3.78
N GLY A 69 13.27 -13.74 5.09
CA GLY A 69 13.88 -12.83 6.07
C GLY A 69 13.42 -11.37 5.93
N LEU A 70 12.33 -11.13 5.20
CA LEU A 70 11.79 -9.79 4.93
C LEU A 70 10.80 -9.39 6.02
N PRO A 71 10.78 -8.13 6.52
CA PRO A 71 9.96 -7.72 7.66
C PRO A 71 8.48 -7.48 7.31
N ALA A 72 7.80 -8.50 6.78
CA ALA A 72 6.46 -8.37 6.20
C ALA A 72 5.38 -7.99 7.22
N ARG A 73 5.45 -8.45 8.48
CA ARG A 73 4.50 -8.02 9.52
C ARG A 73 4.66 -6.55 9.86
N LYS A 74 5.86 -6.00 9.72
CA LYS A 74 6.09 -4.56 9.88
C LYS A 74 5.41 -3.80 8.75
N TRP A 75 5.54 -4.26 7.51
CA TRP A 75 4.89 -3.64 6.35
C TRP A 75 3.37 -3.69 6.43
N LEU A 76 2.78 -4.82 6.85
CA LEU A 76 1.33 -4.96 7.00
C LEU A 76 0.75 -3.91 7.95
N ARG A 77 1.47 -3.58 9.05
CA ARG A 77 1.07 -2.53 10.01
C ARG A 77 1.15 -1.09 9.45
N MET A 78 1.87 -0.91 8.35
CA MET A 78 2.04 0.38 7.68
C MET A 78 0.95 0.66 6.64
N VAL A 79 0.27 -0.38 6.13
CA VAL A 79 -0.79 -0.24 5.13
C VAL A 79 -2.00 0.47 5.75
N ARG A 80 -2.47 1.52 5.08
CA ARG A 80 -3.64 2.33 5.45
C ARG A 80 -4.50 2.56 4.20
N PRO A 81 -5.83 2.65 4.31
CA PRO A 81 -6.64 3.20 3.23
C PRO A 81 -6.08 4.57 2.80
N LEU A 82 -6.09 4.84 1.49
CA LEU A 82 -5.67 6.15 1.00
C LEU A 82 -6.66 7.21 1.47
N SER A 83 -6.16 8.30 2.03
CA SER A 83 -6.92 9.51 2.32
C SER A 83 -6.39 10.63 1.42
N LEU A 84 -7.28 11.23 0.64
CA LEU A 84 -7.00 12.34 -0.28
C LEU A 84 -7.65 13.63 0.22
#